data_AF-A0A7K2QNJ5-F1
#
_entry.id   AF-A0A7K2QNJ5-F1
#
_cell.length_a   1.000
_cell.length_b   1.000
_cell.length_c   1.000
_cell.angle_alpha   90.00
_cell.angle_beta   90.00
_cell.angle_gamma   90.00
#
_symmetry.space_group_name_H-M   'P 1'
#
loop_
_entity.id
_entity.type
_entity.pdbx_description
1 polymer ?
#
loop_
_entity_poly.entity_id
_entity_poly.type
_entity_poly.pdbx_seq_one_letter_code
_entity_poly.pdbx_strand_id
1 'polypeptide(L)'
;MFWVLLLLTAWAGVLTSCALLLRAAAVASVPAPAPPDGGAGAGYRPDALNLYEAAYLAGGPRRVAELTLLSMQRGRRLLLAHTGWATVVNPVGRDPHERSVLGALGPDGQAPV
;
A
#
# COMPACT_ATOMS: atom_id res chain seq x y z
N MET A 1 3.55 44.71 24.79
CA MET A 1 3.34 44.53 23.34
C MET A 1 3.98 43.24 22.80
N PHE A 2 5.15 42.83 23.29
CA PHE A 2 5.83 41.58 22.90
C PHE A 2 4.98 40.30 23.09
N TRP A 3 4.10 40.30 24.09
CA TRP A 3 3.22 39.17 24.38
C TRP A 3 2.23 38.85 23.24
N VAL A 4 1.79 39.87 22.50
CA VAL A 4 0.91 39.68 21.33
C VAL A 4 1.67 38.99 20.20
N LEU A 5 2.95 39.34 20.00
CA LEU A 5 3.81 38.68 19.00
C LEU A 5 4.05 37.21 19.34
N LEU A 6 4.29 36.89 20.62
CA LEU A 6 4.44 35.52 21.10
C LEU A 6 3.14 34.70 20.95
N LEU A 7 1.98 35.33 21.21
CA LEU A 7 0.69 34.68 21.03
C LEU A 7 0.40 34.37 19.55
N LEU A 8 0.73 35.30 18.65
CA LEU A 8 0.58 35.12 17.20
C LEU A 8 1.47 33.99 16.66
N THR A 9 2.72 33.89 17.11
CA THR A 9 3.60 32.78 16.68
C THR A 9 3.14 31.43 17.22
N ALA A 10 2.66 31.36 18.46
CA ALA A 10 2.09 30.13 19.00
C ALA A 10 0.85 29.69 18.19
N TRP A 11 -0.06 30.63 17.89
CA TRP A 11 -1.24 30.37 17.05
C TRP A 11 -0.85 29.90 15.65
N ALA A 12 0.14 30.53 15.01
CA ALA A 12 0.64 30.11 13.71
C ALA A 12 1.19 28.67 13.74
N GLY A 13 1.92 28.30 14.81
CA GLY A 13 2.44 26.93 14.99
C GLY A 13 1.33 25.87 15.15
N VAL A 14 0.28 26.20 15.90
CA VAL A 14 -0.87 25.30 16.09
C VAL A 14 -1.64 25.12 14.77
N LEU A 15 -1.93 26.22 14.07
CA LEU A 15 -2.66 26.19 12.80
C LEU A 15 -1.88 25.44 11.71
N THR A 16 -0.57 25.65 11.62
CA THR A 16 0.29 24.94 10.66
C THR A 16 0.36 23.44 10.94
N SER A 17 0.55 23.05 12.21
CA SER A 17 0.55 21.64 12.62
C SER A 17 -0.80 20.97 12.33
N CYS A 18 -1.90 21.65 12.67
CA CYS A 18 -3.25 21.17 12.37
C CYS A 18 -3.47 21.01 10.86
N ALA A 19 -3.07 21.99 10.04
CA ALA A 19 -3.19 21.91 8.58
C ALA A 19 -2.36 20.77 7.97
N LEU A 20 -1.14 20.53 8.48
CA LEU A 20 -0.30 19.42 8.03
C LEU A 20 -0.92 18.07 8.39
N LEU A 21 -1.47 17.93 9.61
CA LEU A 21 -2.17 16.73 10.04
C LEU A 21 -3.43 16.47 9.22
N LEU A 22 -4.24 17.51 8.97
CA LEU A 22 -5.43 17.40 8.12
C LEU A 22 -5.07 17.04 6.68
N ARG A 23 -3.96 17.56 6.15
CA ARG A 23 -3.45 17.16 4.83
C ARG A 23 -2.99 15.71 4.80
N ALA A 24 -2.25 15.27 5.81
CA ALA A 24 -1.81 13.87 5.90
C ALA A 24 -3.01 12.91 5.99
N ALA A 25 -4.00 13.25 6.82
CA ALA A 25 -5.24 12.50 6.94
C ALA A 25 -6.04 12.50 5.62
N ALA A 26 -6.15 13.64 4.94
CA ALA A 26 -6.82 13.73 3.65
C ALA A 26 -6.14 12.84 2.60
N VAL A 27 -4.81 12.89 2.48
CA VAL A 27 -4.05 12.03 1.54
C VAL A 27 -4.24 10.55 1.86
N ALA A 28 -4.26 10.17 3.15
CA ALA A 28 -4.53 8.80 3.56
C ALA A 28 -5.99 8.37 3.32
N SER A 29 -6.93 9.31 3.37
CA SER A 29 -8.37 9.05 3.19
C SER A 29 -8.78 8.89 1.74
N VAL A 30 -8.00 9.40 0.77
CA VAL A 30 -8.27 9.18 -0.64
C VAL A 30 -8.16 7.68 -0.90
N PRO A 31 -9.27 6.99 -1.21
CA PRO A 31 -9.22 5.59 -1.58
C PRO A 31 -8.30 5.49 -2.78
N ALA A 32 -7.29 4.62 -2.70
CA ALA A 32 -6.41 4.38 -3.83
C ALA A 32 -7.30 4.11 -5.05
N PRO A 33 -7.09 4.81 -6.19
CA PRO A 33 -7.89 4.59 -7.38
C PRO A 33 -7.90 3.10 -7.67
N ALA A 34 -9.09 2.54 -7.90
CA ALA A 34 -9.23 1.15 -8.30
C ALA A 34 -8.21 0.91 -9.42
N PRO A 35 -7.31 -0.09 -9.29
CA PRO A 35 -6.33 -0.34 -10.32
C PRO A 35 -7.11 -0.49 -11.63
N PRO A 36 -6.70 0.20 -12.72
CA PRO A 36 -7.38 0.07 -13.98
C PRO A 36 -7.51 -1.42 -14.30
N ASP A 37 -8.74 -1.88 -14.50
CA ASP A 37 -9.02 -3.20 -15.05
C ASP A 37 -8.49 -3.19 -16.49
N GLY A 38 -7.19 -3.39 -16.64
CA GLY A 38 -6.52 -3.02 -17.88
C GLY A 38 -5.04 -3.33 -17.84
N GLY A 39 -4.73 -4.63 -17.76
CA GLY A 39 -3.53 -5.22 -18.34
C GLY A 39 -2.19 -4.82 -17.74
N ALA A 40 -1.33 -5.81 -17.56
CA ALA A 40 0.10 -5.58 -17.64
C ALA A 40 0.40 -4.82 -18.96
N GLY A 41 0.59 -3.49 -18.92
CA GLY A 41 0.90 -2.71 -20.12
C GLY A 41 0.48 -1.24 -20.15
N ALA A 42 -0.29 -0.71 -19.19
CA ALA A 42 -0.69 0.70 -19.23
C ALA A 42 0.40 1.63 -18.65
N GLY A 43 1.40 1.97 -19.48
CA GLY A 43 2.33 3.07 -19.25
C GLY A 43 3.76 2.65 -18.90
N TYR A 44 4.39 1.80 -19.72
CA TYR A 44 5.85 1.65 -19.72
C TYR A 44 6.47 2.98 -20.16
N ARG A 45 6.71 3.90 -19.21
CA ARG A 45 7.79 4.87 -19.38
C ARG A 45 9.07 4.04 -19.37
N PRO A 46 9.92 4.08 -20.41
CA PRO A 46 11.13 3.27 -20.47
C PRO A 46 12.06 3.43 -19.25
N ASP A 47 11.93 4.54 -18.54
CA ASP A 47 12.76 4.88 -17.37
C ASP A 47 12.01 4.79 -16.02
N ALA A 48 10.75 4.34 -15.99
CA ALA A 48 9.98 4.26 -14.75
C ALA A 48 9.99 2.84 -14.17
N LEU A 49 10.59 2.69 -12.98
CA LEU A 49 10.60 1.46 -12.21
C LEU A 49 9.18 0.97 -11.90
N ASN A 50 8.92 -0.31 -12.17
CA ASN A 50 7.70 -0.97 -11.72
C ASN A 50 7.69 -1.08 -10.18
N LEU A 51 6.51 -1.12 -9.56
CA LEU A 51 6.35 -1.26 -8.11
C LEU A 51 7.02 -2.53 -7.56
N TYR A 52 6.93 -3.65 -8.29
CA TYR A 52 7.63 -4.89 -7.93
C TYR A 52 9.15 -4.77 -8.04
N GLU A 53 9.65 -4.06 -9.05
CA GLU A 53 11.09 -3.81 -9.21
C GLU A 53 11.61 -2.87 -8.12
N ALA A 54 10.88 -1.80 -7.82
CA ALA A 54 11.19 -0.90 -6.71
C ALA A 54 11.21 -1.65 -5.38
N ALA A 55 10.26 -2.56 -5.14
CA ALA A 55 10.25 -3.41 -3.95
C ALA A 55 11.46 -4.36 -3.91
N TYR A 56 11.81 -4.96 -5.06
CA TYR A 56 12.99 -5.81 -5.17
C TYR A 56 14.29 -5.05 -4.89
N LEU A 57 14.44 -3.83 -5.42
CA LEU A 57 15.61 -3.00 -5.14
C LEU A 57 15.65 -2.53 -3.68
N ALA A 58 14.50 -2.28 -3.06
CA ALA A 58 14.42 -1.81 -1.68
C ALA A 58 14.66 -2.91 -0.63
N GLY A 59 14.36 -4.18 -0.93
CA GLY A 59 14.42 -5.24 0.07
C GLY A 59 14.43 -6.67 -0.49
N GLY A 60 14.77 -6.83 -1.76
CA GLY A 60 14.90 -8.12 -2.41
C GLY A 60 13.57 -8.86 -2.60
N PRO A 61 13.62 -10.18 -2.85
CA PRO A 61 12.44 -10.98 -3.18
C PRO A 61 11.42 -11.06 -2.03
N ARG A 62 11.87 -10.98 -0.78
CA ARG A 62 10.98 -10.94 0.39
C ARG A 62 10.06 -9.71 0.35
N ARG A 63 10.61 -8.55 0.00
CA ARG A 63 9.84 -7.30 -0.08
C ARG A 63 8.83 -7.32 -1.23
N VAL A 64 9.15 -8.01 -2.32
CA VAL A 64 8.20 -8.27 -3.42
C VAL A 64 7.03 -9.12 -2.95
N ALA A 65 7.29 -10.18 -2.17
CA ALA A 65 6.23 -11.03 -1.61
C ALA A 65 5.33 -10.26 -0.64
N GLU A 66 5.92 -9.48 0.27
CA GLU A 66 5.18 -8.60 1.19
C GLU A 66 4.30 -7.59 0.45
N LEU A 67 4.85 -6.93 -0.59
CA LEU A 67 4.08 -6.02 -1.44
C LEU A 67 2.92 -6.73 -2.14
N THR A 68 3.14 -7.96 -2.63
CA THR A 68 2.11 -8.76 -3.32
C THR A 68 0.98 -9.15 -2.37
N LEU A 69 1.31 -9.58 -1.15
CA LEU A 69 0.32 -9.89 -0.11
C LEU A 69 -0.52 -8.65 0.24
N LEU A 70 0.12 -7.50 0.40
CA LEU A 70 -0.57 -6.24 0.70
C LEU A 70 -1.43 -5.75 -0.47
N SER A 71 -0.96 -5.90 -1.72
CA SER A 71 -1.75 -5.51 -2.90
C SER A 71 -2.98 -6.40 -3.06
N MET A 72 -2.85 -7.71 -2.83
CA MET A 72 -3.96 -8.65 -2.81
C MET A 72 -4.94 -8.38 -1.67
N GLN A 73 -4.45 -8.02 -0.48
CA GLN A 73 -5.30 -7.66 0.65
C GLN A 73 -6.11 -6.39 0.38
N ARG A 74 -5.47 -5.34 -0.15
CA ARG A 74 -6.15 -4.11 -0.57
C ARG A 74 -7.16 -4.36 -1.69
N GLY A 75 -6.84 -5.27 -2.61
CA GLY A 75 -7.73 -5.71 -3.68
C GLY A 75 -8.84 -6.67 -3.24
N ARG A 76 -9.01 -6.91 -1.93
CA ARG A 76 -9.97 -7.86 -1.33
C ARG A 76 -9.86 -9.30 -1.89
N ARG A 77 -8.69 -9.68 -2.39
CA ARG A 77 -8.41 -11.05 -2.88
C ARG A 77 -7.87 -11.95 -1.79
N LEU A 78 -7.31 -11.36 -0.73
CA LEU A 78 -6.72 -12.08 0.39
C LEU A 78 -7.08 -11.38 1.71
N LEU A 79 -7.32 -12.15 2.77
CA LEU A 79 -7.47 -11.65 4.13
C LEU A 79 -6.20 -11.96 4.91
N LEU A 80 -5.51 -10.91 5.34
CA LEU A 80 -4.40 -11.02 6.28
C LEU A 80 -4.96 -10.83 7.68
N ALA A 81 -4.99 -11.91 8.45
CA ALA A 81 -5.35 -11.86 9.85
C ALA A 81 -4.19 -11.32 10.68
N HIS A 82 -4.50 -10.55 11.72
CA HIS A 82 -3.52 -10.08 12.71
C HIS A 82 -2.78 -11.22 13.44
N THR A 83 -3.23 -12.46 13.28
CA THR A 83 -2.63 -13.67 13.86
C THR A 83 -1.48 -14.22 13.02
N GLY A 84 -1.12 -13.57 11.90
CA GLY A 84 -0.09 -14.05 10.98
C GLY A 84 -0.59 -15.10 9.99
N TRP A 85 -1.90 -15.12 9.71
CA TRP A 85 -2.50 -16.02 8.73
C TRP A 85 -2.95 -15.25 7.49
N ALA A 86 -2.76 -15.86 6.33
CA ALA A 86 -3.33 -15.41 5.07
C ALA A 86 -4.44 -16.38 4.64
N THR A 87 -5.59 -15.85 4.25
CA THR A 87 -6.73 -16.61 3.71
C THR A 87 -7.12 -16.07 2.35
N VAL A 88 -7.17 -16.92 1.34
CA VAL A 88 -7.57 -16.58 -0.02
C VAL A 88 -9.07 -16.36 -0.07
N VAL A 89 -9.49 -15.17 -0.52
CA VAL A 89 -10.90 -14.84 -0.79
C VAL A 89 -11.24 -15.08 -2.25
N ASN A 90 -10.31 -14.73 -3.15
CA ASN A 90 -10.45 -14.94 -4.58
C ASN A 90 -9.21 -15.65 -5.14
N PRO A 91 -9.34 -16.90 -5.64
CA PRO A 91 -8.22 -17.70 -6.12
C PRO A 91 -7.73 -17.32 -7.53
N VAL A 92 -8.25 -16.25 -8.13
CA VAL A 92 -7.83 -15.78 -9.46
C VAL A 92 -6.73 -14.73 -9.33
N GLY A 93 -5.48 -15.14 -9.56
CA GLY A 93 -4.33 -14.24 -9.60
C GLY A 93 -4.27 -13.45 -10.92
N ARG A 94 -4.12 -12.13 -10.82
CA ARG A 94 -4.14 -11.22 -11.99
C ARG A 94 -2.79 -11.13 -12.71
N ASP A 95 -1.71 -11.41 -11.99
CA ASP A 95 -0.35 -11.30 -12.50
C ASP A 95 0.50 -12.52 -12.05
N PRO A 96 1.74 -12.67 -12.55
CA PRO A 96 2.61 -13.77 -12.16
C PRO A 96 2.96 -13.81 -10.67
N HIS A 97 3.08 -12.66 -10.01
CA HIS A 97 3.43 -12.57 -8.59
C HIS A 97 2.27 -13.04 -7.71
N GLU A 98 1.05 -12.61 -8.01
CA GLU A 98 -0.15 -13.07 -7.33
C GLU A 98 -0.37 -14.57 -7.50
N ARG A 99 -0.18 -15.10 -8.72
CA ARG A 99 -0.28 -16.54 -8.97
C ARG A 99 0.77 -17.34 -8.19
N SER A 100 1.97 -16.80 -8.04
CA SER A 100 3.02 -17.40 -7.21
C SER A 100 2.62 -17.44 -5.73
N VAL A 101 2.09 -16.33 -5.20
CA VAL A 101 1.59 -16.26 -3.81
C VAL A 101 0.44 -17.25 -3.59
N LEU A 102 -0.55 -17.29 -4.49
CA LEU A 102 -1.66 -18.23 -4.41
C LEU A 102 -1.18 -19.69 -4.46
N GLY A 103 -0.20 -20.00 -5.31
CA GLY A 103 0.43 -21.31 -5.35
C GLY A 103 1.15 -21.68 -4.05
N ALA A 104 1.80 -20.70 -3.41
CA ALA A 104 2.50 -20.89 -2.14
C ALA A 104 1.55 -21.10 -0.95
N LEU A 105 0.35 -20.50 -0.96
CA LEU A 105 -0.68 -20.73 0.06
C LEU A 105 -1.28 -22.15 0.00
N GLY A 106 -1.13 -22.84 -1.14
CA GLY A 106 -1.63 -24.19 -1.33
C GLY A 106 -3.14 -24.29 -1.57
N PRO A 107 -3.66 -25.51 -1.78
CA PRO A 107 -5.05 -25.75 -2.18
C PRO A 107 -6.06 -25.44 -1.06
N ASP A 108 -5.63 -25.47 0.20
CA ASP A 108 -6.47 -25.16 1.36
C ASP A 108 -6.85 -23.66 1.42
N GLY A 109 -6.16 -22.83 0.63
CA GLY A 109 -6.42 -21.40 0.57
C GLY A 109 -6.11 -20.66 1.86
N GLN A 110 -5.42 -21.28 2.82
CA GLN A 110 -5.03 -20.68 4.08
C GLN A 110 -3.65 -21.18 4.53
N ALA A 111 -2.75 -20.26 4.84
CA ALA A 111 -1.40 -20.57 5.32
C ALA A 111 -0.88 -19.51 6.30
N PRO A 112 0.06 -19.87 7.20
CA PRO A 112 0.82 -18.89 7.98
C PRO A 112 1.77 -18.09 7.07
N VAL A 113 2.06 -16.84 7.45
CA VAL A 113 2.85 -15.86 6.66
C VAL A 113 4.10 -15.41 7.39
#